data_AF-A0A2D2DRG6-F1
#
_entry.id   AF-A0A2D2DRG6-F1
#
_cell.length_a   1.000
_cell.length_b   1.000
_cell.length_c   1.000
_cell.angle_alpha   90.00
_cell.angle_beta   90.00
_cell.angle_gamma   90.00
#
_symmetry.space_group_name_H-M   'P 1'
#
loop_
_entity.id
_entity.type
_entity.pdbx_description
1 polymer ?
#
loop_
_entity_poly.entity_id
_entity_poly.type
_entity_poly.pdbx_seq_one_letter_code
_entity_poly.pdbx_strand_id
1 'polypeptide(L)' 'MNILISLIVYLVVFGLIWWLVSMLPLPSPVAQIVRVLFIILLILIVLSVFGIIPGNFLPRLNF' A
#
# COMPACT_ATOMS: atom_id res chain seq x y z
N MET A 1 -12.97 -13.98 9.38
CA MET A 1 -12.52 -13.77 7.97
C MET A 1 -11.09 -14.28 7.85
N ASN A 2 -10.82 -15.20 6.92
CA ASN A 2 -9.51 -15.85 6.79
C ASN A 2 -8.41 -14.82 6.46
N ILE A 3 -7.29 -14.86 7.19
CA ILE A 3 -6.12 -13.98 7.03
C ILE A 3 -5.62 -13.91 5.57
N LEU A 4 -5.75 -15.01 4.83
CA LEU A 4 -5.47 -15.12 3.40
C LEU A 4 -6.32 -14.16 2.55
N ILE A 5 -7.61 -14.01 2.88
CA ILE A 5 -8.52 -13.11 2.16
C ILE A 5 -8.10 -11.66 2.40
N SER A 6 -7.79 -11.29 3.64
CA SER A 6 -7.31 -9.94 3.95
C SER A 6 -6.01 -9.61 3.21
N LEU A 7 -5.08 -10.56 3.15
CA LEU A 7 -3.80 -10.40 2.43
C LEU A 7 -4.00 -10.16 0.93
N ILE A 8 -4.87 -10.96 0.31
CA ILE A 8 -5.21 -10.84 -1.11
C ILE A 8 -5.90 -9.50 -1.37
N VAL A 9 -6.86 -9.11 -0.54
CA VAL A 9 -7.57 -7.83 -0.66
C VAL A 9 -6.58 -6.66 -0.59
N TYR A 10 -5.63 -6.67 0.35
CA TYR A 10 -4.60 -5.63 0.42
C TYR A 10 -3.73 -5.56 -0.85
N LEU A 11 -3.26 -6.70 -1.36
CA LEU A 11 -2.46 -6.75 -2.58
C LEU A 11 -3.23 -6.23 -3.80
N VAL A 12 -4.51 -6.60 -3.93
CA VAL A 12 -5.37 -6.18 -5.03
C VAL A 12 -5.67 -4.68 -4.94
N VAL A 13 -6.09 -4.18 -3.77
CA VAL A 13 -6.36 -2.73 -3.57
C VAL A 13 -5.10 -1.92 -3.85
N PHE A 14 -3.95 -2.36 -3.37
CA PHE A 14 -2.70 -1.67 -3.59
C PHE A 14 -2.28 -1.70 -5.07
N GLY A 15 -2.39 -2.85 -5.74
CA GLY A 15 -2.15 -2.97 -7.18
C GLY A 15 -3.07 -2.07 -8.02
N LEU A 16 -4.34 -1.93 -7.63
CA LEU A 16 -5.29 -1.03 -8.28
C LEU A 16 -4.93 0.45 -8.09
N ILE A 17 -4.50 0.86 -6.89
CA ILE A 17 -4.07 2.24 -6.64
C ILE A 17 -2.80 2.54 -7.46
N TRP A 18 -1.83 1.60 -7.52
CA TRP A 18 -0.64 1.76 -8.35
C TRP A 18 -0.99 1.93 -9.82
N TRP A 19 -1.91 1.09 -10.30
CA TRP A 19 -2.36 1.13 -11.68
C TRP A 19 -3.01 2.48 -12.02
N LEU A 20 -3.90 2.99 -11.16
CA LEU A 20 -4.50 4.31 -11.32
C LEU A 20 -3.47 5.45 -11.30
N VAL A 21 -2.52 5.42 -10.38
CA VAL A 21 -1.45 6.43 -10.27
C VAL A 21 -0.55 6.42 -11.51
N SER A 22 -0.30 5.25 -12.10
CA SER A 22 0.53 5.12 -13.30
C SER A 22 -0.12 5.67 -14.57
N MET A 23 -1.45 5.75 -14.59
CA MET A 23 -2.24 6.26 -15.72
C MET A 23 -2.37 7.78 -15.71
N LEU A 24 -2.02 8.45 -14.60
CA LEU A 24 -1.96 9.90 -14.57
C LEU A 24 -0.69 10.36 -15.30
N PRO A 25 -0.81 11.11 -16.42
CA PRO A 25 0.34 11.70 -17.09
C PRO A 25 0.86 12.88 -16.24
N LEU A 26 1.59 12.55 -15.18
CA LEU A 26 2.27 13.52 -14.33
C LEU A 26 3.58 13.91 -15.03
N PRO A 27 3.86 15.21 -15.22
CA PRO A 27 5.14 15.64 -15.76
C PRO A 27 6.29 15.23 -14.82
N SER A 28 7.44 14.87 -15.39
CA SER A 28 8.67 14.77 -14.60
C SER A 28 8.94 16.13 -13.95
N PRO A 29 9.28 16.23 -12.64
CA PRO A 29 9.75 15.19 -11.72
C PRO A 29 8.67 14.60 -10.79
N VAL A 30 7.43 15.08 -10.86
CA VAL A 30 6.37 14.75 -9.89
C VAL A 30 5.96 13.28 -9.99
N ALA A 31 5.88 12.74 -11.21
CA ALA A 31 5.64 11.30 -11.43
C ALA A 31 6.66 10.42 -10.71
N GLN A 32 7.92 10.87 -10.67
CA GLN A 32 9.01 10.15 -10.04
C GLN A 32 8.89 10.19 -8.51
N ILE A 33 8.55 11.34 -7.95
CA ILE A 33 8.30 11.50 -6.50
C ILE A 33 7.13 10.62 -6.05
N VAL A 34 6.01 10.64 -6.78
CA VAL A 34 4.83 9.83 -6.46
C VAL A 34 5.14 8.33 -6.55
N ARG A 35 5.88 7.90 -7.58
CA ARG A 35 6.36 6.51 -7.67
C ARG A 35 7.21 6.10 -6.47
N VAL A 36 8.16 6.95 -6.07
CA VAL A 36 9.05 6.68 -4.93
C VAL A 36 8.24 6.60 -3.63
N LEU A 37 7.34 7.54 -3.37
CA LEU A 37 6.46 7.52 -2.19
C LEU A 37 5.59 6.26 -2.14
N PHE A 38 5.05 5.84 -3.28
CA PHE A 38 4.21 4.67 -3.35
C PHE A 38 5.00 3.36 -3.12
N ILE A 39 6.22 3.26 -3.65
CA ILE A 39 7.12 2.13 -3.37
C ILE A 39 7.47 2.07 -1.88
N ILE A 40 7.73 3.22 -1.23
CA ILE A 40 7.98 3.29 0.22
C ILE A 40 6.75 2.79 1.01
N LEU A 41 5.55 3.19 0.61
CA LEU A 41 4.29 2.73 1.21
C LEU A 41 4.08 1.22 1.05
N LEU A 42 4.40 0.66 -0.12
CA LEU A 42 4.35 -0.78 -0.39
C LEU A 42 5.27 -1.54 0.56
N ILE A 43 6.52 -1.07 0.67
CA ILE A 43 7.54 -1.64 1.56
C ILE A 43 7.05 -1.61 3.02
N LEU A 44 6.53 -0.47 3.49
CA LEU A 44 6.03 -0.34 4.86
C LEU A 44 4.88 -1.31 5.17
N ILE A 45 3.94 -1.49 4.24
CA ILE A 45 2.82 -2.43 4.41
C ILE A 45 3.34 -3.87 4.45
N VAL A 46 4.22 -4.24 3.53
CA VAL A 46 4.82 -5.59 3.51
C VAL A 46 5.58 -5.85 4.82
N LEU A 47 6.44 -4.93 5.26
CA LEU A 47 7.14 -5.06 6.54
C LEU A 47 6.17 -5.11 7.73
N SER A 48 5.04 -4.42 7.66
CA SER A 48 4.01 -4.46 8.71
C SER A 48 3.28 -5.80 8.75
N VAL A 49 2.98 -6.40 7.59
CA VAL A 49 2.40 -7.76 7.51
C VAL A 49 3.37 -8.81 8.05
N PHE A 50 4.67 -8.69 7.76
CA PHE A 50 5.70 -9.58 8.29
C PHE A 50 6.02 -9.31 9.78
N GLY A 51 5.35 -8.34 10.41
CA GLY A 51 5.52 -8.01 11.83
C GLY A 51 6.85 -7.34 12.18
N ILE A 52 7.62 -6.91 11.17
CA ILE A 52 8.89 -6.20 11.36
C ILE A 52 8.63 -4.75 11.82
N ILE A 53 7.52 -4.16 11.37
CA ILE A 53 7.07 -2.83 11.80
C ILE A 53 5.71 -2.98 12.49
N PRO A 54 5.57 -2.54 13.76
CA PRO A 54 4.29 -2.60 14.44
C PRO A 54 3.27 -1.73 13.69
N GLY A 55 2.28 -2.38 13.07
CA GLY A 55 1.16 -1.75 12.35
C GLY A 55 0.15 -1.06 13.28
N ASN A 56 0.64 -0.40 14.34
CA ASN A 56 -0.16 0.26 15.36
C ASN A 56 -0.81 1.58 14.90
N PHE A 57 -0.66 1.95 13.62
CA PHE A 57 -1.30 3.14 13.03
C PHE A 57 -2.70 2.88 12.44
N LEU A 58 -3.22 1.66 12.52
CA LEU A 58 -4.61 1.39 12.12
C LEU A 58 -5.50 1.36 13.38
N PRO A 59 -6.50 2.26 13.50
CA PRO A 59 -7.42 2.25 14.63
C PRO A 59 -8.13 0.90 14.65
N ARG A 60 -8.04 0.19 15.79
CA ARG A 60 -8.78 -1.04 16.02
C ARG A 60 -10.27 -0.70 16.05
N LEU A 61 -10.98 -0.96 14.96
CA LEU A 61 -12.45 -0.94 14.97
C LEU A 61 -12.92 -2.17 15.75
N ASN A 62 -13.31 -1.90 16.99
CA ASN A 62 -13.91 -2.85 17.91
C ASN A 62 -15.40 -2.95 17.55
N PHE A 63 -15.82 -4.06 16.96
CA PHE A 63 -17.23 -4.40 16.78
C PHE A 63 -17.73 -5.18 18.00
#